data_AF-A0A5C9D2A0-F1
#
_entry.id   AF-A0A5C9D2A0-F1
#
_cell.length_a   1.000
_cell.length_b   1.000
_cell.length_c   1.000
_cell.angle_alpha   90.00
_cell.angle_beta   90.00
_cell.angle_gamma   90.00
#
_symmetry.space_group_name_H-M   'P 1'
#
loop_
_entity.id
_entity.type
_entity.pdbx_description
1 polymer ?
#
loop_
_entity_poly.entity_id
_entity_poly.type
_entity_poly.pdbx_seq_one_letter_code
_entity_poly.pdbx_strand_id
1 'polypeptide(L)'
;MATQYYEEGKWWVSPYNFKPEVLASRKGPKKVLIHDATLRDGEQTPGVVFRKEDKVRIAKALDKVGVDRIEAGMPAVSNEDFEAIGEISGLGLKAKIFTFARAMAEDVDKALACGSNGVVIEVPIGYPKLVHQFKWTWEDVARKTAPVINYAKSKGLYTLFFPYDATRAREEDLDSLFEFIMRESPPDSVGLVDTMGCASPEAIAYLWESPRNWRPWGPAPMWCIPASTAWERGRATQPWKN
;
A
#
# COMPACT_ATOMS: atom_id res chain seq x y z
N MET A 1 17.26 -20.18 -7.81
CA MET A 1 17.80 -18.87 -7.36
C MET A 1 18.79 -18.44 -8.42
N ALA A 2 18.66 -17.22 -8.97
CA ALA A 2 19.63 -16.71 -9.93
C ALA A 2 21.01 -16.65 -9.24
N THR A 3 22.04 -17.20 -9.88
CA THR A 3 23.46 -17.15 -9.43
C THR A 3 24.24 -16.05 -10.15
N GLN A 4 23.58 -15.35 -11.06
CA GLN A 4 24.15 -14.34 -11.94
C GLN A 4 23.90 -12.95 -11.33
N TYR A 5 24.98 -12.20 -11.12
CA TYR A 5 24.95 -10.84 -10.55
C TYR A 5 24.99 -9.74 -11.62
N TYR A 6 25.04 -10.10 -12.90
CA TYR A 6 24.95 -9.15 -14.00
C TYR A 6 24.53 -9.81 -15.31
N GLU A 7 23.94 -9.02 -16.20
CA GLU A 7 23.72 -9.36 -17.60
C GLU A 7 24.22 -8.20 -18.44
N GLU A 8 25.26 -8.46 -19.24
CA GLU A 8 25.94 -7.43 -20.03
C GLU A 8 24.96 -6.69 -20.94
N GLY A 9 25.05 -5.36 -20.94
CA GLY A 9 24.13 -4.48 -21.67
C GLY A 9 22.72 -4.38 -21.08
N LYS A 10 22.42 -5.04 -19.95
CA LYS A 10 21.11 -4.94 -19.27
C LYS A 10 21.21 -4.43 -17.83
N TRP A 11 21.92 -5.14 -16.95
CA TRP A 11 21.96 -4.80 -15.53
C TRP A 11 23.20 -5.36 -14.82
N TRP A 12 23.60 -4.68 -13.75
CA TRP A 12 24.63 -5.12 -12.80
C TRP A 12 24.10 -4.93 -11.38
N VAL A 13 24.34 -5.91 -10.51
CA VAL A 13 24.11 -5.83 -9.06
C VAL A 13 25.34 -6.33 -8.31
N SER A 14 25.38 -6.09 -7.00
CA SER A 14 26.52 -6.49 -6.18
C SER A 14 26.75 -8.01 -6.22
N PRO A 15 27.94 -8.50 -6.62
CA PRO A 15 28.25 -9.94 -6.58
C PRO A 15 28.20 -10.50 -5.16
N TYR A 16 28.37 -9.66 -4.14
CA TYR A 16 28.26 -10.05 -2.73
C TYR A 16 26.85 -10.53 -2.36
N ASN A 17 25.81 -10.08 -3.07
CA ASN A 17 24.43 -10.52 -2.84
C ASN A 17 24.25 -12.03 -3.07
N PHE A 18 25.15 -12.68 -3.80
CA PHE A 18 25.08 -14.08 -4.23
C PHE A 18 26.05 -14.99 -3.48
N LYS A 19 26.82 -14.44 -2.54
CA LYS A 19 27.70 -15.23 -1.67
C LYS A 19 26.87 -16.22 -0.84
N PRO A 20 27.25 -17.50 -0.72
CA PRO A 20 26.47 -18.50 0.03
C PRO A 20 26.11 -18.06 1.46
N GLU A 21 27.03 -17.42 2.16
CA GLU A 21 26.86 -16.88 3.51
C GLU A 21 25.83 -15.73 3.58
N VAL A 22 25.75 -14.91 2.54
CA VAL A 22 24.75 -13.85 2.42
C VAL A 22 23.38 -14.46 2.09
N LEU A 23 23.33 -15.41 1.15
CA LEU A 23 22.09 -16.11 0.81
C LEU A 23 21.53 -16.92 1.98
N ALA A 24 22.40 -17.57 2.76
CA ALA A 24 22.02 -18.34 3.94
C ALA A 24 21.52 -17.46 5.08
N SER A 25 21.99 -16.21 5.17
CA SER A 25 21.53 -15.25 6.18
C SER A 25 20.28 -14.47 5.78
N ARG A 26 19.81 -14.57 4.52
CA ARG A 26 18.56 -13.92 4.08
C ARG A 26 17.38 -14.48 4.86
N LYS A 27 16.81 -13.63 5.71
CA LYS A 27 15.51 -13.82 6.33
C LYS A 27 14.45 -13.18 5.43
N GLY A 28 13.34 -13.88 5.18
CA GLY A 28 12.24 -13.33 4.37
C GLY A 28 11.49 -14.37 3.54
N PRO A 29 10.40 -13.96 2.89
CA PRO A 29 9.57 -14.87 2.13
C PRO A 29 10.25 -15.34 0.84
N LYS A 30 10.00 -16.60 0.44
CA LYS A 30 10.50 -17.16 -0.84
C LYS A 30 9.91 -16.47 -2.07
N LYS A 31 8.75 -15.82 -1.92
CA LYS A 31 8.06 -15.08 -2.97
C LYS A 31 7.72 -13.69 -2.44
N VAL A 32 8.11 -12.67 -3.20
CA VAL A 32 7.74 -11.27 -2.99
C VAL A 32 6.83 -10.88 -4.15
N LEU A 33 5.74 -10.19 -3.84
CA LEU A 33 4.89 -9.56 -4.83
C LEU A 33 5.25 -8.08 -4.87
N ILE A 34 5.25 -7.48 -6.06
CA ILE A 34 5.52 -6.05 -6.25
C ILE A 34 4.20 -5.32 -6.48
N HIS A 35 3.94 -4.31 -5.66
CA HIS A 35 2.81 -3.40 -5.80
C HIS A 35 3.39 -2.03 -6.11
N ASP A 36 3.24 -1.63 -7.36
CA ASP A 36 3.78 -0.38 -7.87
C ASP A 36 2.77 0.75 -7.68
N ALA A 37 3.21 1.82 -7.02
CA ALA A 37 2.39 2.99 -6.72
C ALA A 37 2.76 4.22 -7.57
N THR A 38 3.49 4.04 -8.68
CA THR A 38 3.95 5.16 -9.53
C THR A 38 2.77 6.03 -10.00
N LEU A 39 1.64 5.41 -10.36
CA LEU A 39 0.49 6.10 -10.94
C LEU A 39 -0.42 6.81 -9.92
N ARG A 40 -0.22 6.58 -8.62
CA ARG A 40 -0.96 7.25 -7.54
C ARG A 40 -0.03 8.05 -6.65
N ASP A 41 0.87 7.37 -5.94
CA ASP A 41 1.75 8.02 -4.98
C ASP A 41 2.88 8.78 -5.69
N GLY A 42 3.37 8.25 -6.81
CA GLY A 42 4.34 8.96 -7.65
C GLY A 42 3.81 10.28 -8.21
N GLU A 43 2.51 10.35 -8.50
CA GLU A 43 1.85 11.59 -8.97
C GLU A 43 1.77 12.68 -7.89
N GLN A 44 1.89 12.33 -6.60
CA GLN A 44 1.95 13.33 -5.53
C GLN A 44 3.30 14.09 -5.49
N THR A 45 4.26 13.70 -6.32
CA THR A 45 5.55 14.38 -6.44
C THR A 45 5.38 15.77 -7.04
N PRO A 46 5.91 16.83 -6.41
CA PRO A 46 5.84 18.19 -6.97
C PRO A 46 6.37 18.26 -8.41
N GLY A 47 5.53 18.80 -9.31
CA GLY A 47 5.87 18.94 -10.73
C GLY A 47 5.56 17.72 -11.59
N VAL A 48 5.04 16.63 -11.02
CA VAL A 48 4.51 15.48 -11.77
C VAL A 48 3.01 15.65 -11.95
N VAL A 49 2.56 15.56 -13.20
CA VAL A 49 1.14 15.53 -13.55
C VAL A 49 1.00 14.53 -14.70
N PHE A 50 0.28 13.43 -14.48
CA PHE A 50 0.06 12.45 -15.53
C PHE A 50 -1.29 12.70 -16.17
N ARG A 51 -1.30 12.90 -17.48
CA ARG A 51 -2.54 12.81 -18.24
C ARG A 51 -2.97 11.36 -18.35
N LYS A 52 -4.25 11.15 -18.64
CA LYS A 52 -4.79 9.82 -18.93
C LYS A 52 -3.90 8.96 -19.85
N GLU A 53 -3.41 9.51 -20.96
CA GLU A 53 -2.56 8.77 -21.91
C GLU A 53 -1.19 8.40 -21.32
N ASP A 54 -0.63 9.26 -20.46
CA ASP A 54 0.59 8.97 -19.73
C ASP A 54 0.39 7.82 -18.75
N LYS A 55 -0.73 7.82 -18.00
CA LYS A 55 -1.05 6.73 -17.08
C LYS A 55 -1.18 5.39 -17.80
N VAL A 56 -1.87 5.37 -18.94
CA VAL A 56 -2.01 4.17 -19.79
C VAL A 56 -0.66 3.69 -20.31
N ARG A 57 0.19 4.59 -20.78
CA ARG A 57 1.53 4.26 -21.29
C ARG A 57 2.43 3.68 -20.19
N ILE A 58 2.41 4.29 -19.00
CA ILE A 58 3.19 3.85 -17.84
C ILE A 58 2.66 2.49 -17.34
N ALA A 59 1.33 2.29 -17.25
CA ALA A 59 0.75 1.01 -16.84
C ALA A 59 1.20 -0.15 -17.74
N LYS A 60 1.23 0.05 -19.06
CA LYS A 60 1.76 -0.94 -20.03
C LYS A 60 3.25 -1.22 -19.81
N ALA A 61 4.03 -0.19 -19.48
CA ALA A 61 5.45 -0.35 -19.19
C ALA A 61 5.70 -1.14 -17.89
N LEU A 62 4.94 -0.82 -16.83
CA LEU A 62 4.97 -1.54 -15.55
C LEU A 62 4.60 -3.02 -15.73
N ASP A 63 3.54 -3.31 -16.48
CA ASP A 63 3.14 -4.69 -16.81
C ASP A 63 4.24 -5.44 -17.58
N LYS A 64 4.90 -4.77 -18.54
CA LYS A 64 6.02 -5.35 -19.29
C LYS A 64 7.22 -5.68 -18.40
N VAL A 65 7.51 -4.85 -17.40
CA VAL A 65 8.56 -5.12 -16.39
C VAL A 65 8.18 -6.29 -15.48
N GLY A 66 6.88 -6.57 -15.33
CA GLY A 66 6.37 -7.73 -14.62
C GLY A 66 6.02 -7.44 -13.16
N VAL A 67 5.58 -6.22 -12.84
CA VAL A 67 5.02 -5.93 -11.51
C VAL A 67 3.73 -6.74 -11.30
N ASP A 68 3.46 -7.19 -10.08
CA ASP A 68 2.28 -8.01 -9.79
C ASP A 68 1.00 -7.16 -9.68
N ARG A 69 1.12 -5.94 -9.16
CA ARG A 69 0.00 -5.02 -8.92
C ARG A 69 0.39 -3.60 -9.31
N ILE A 70 -0.57 -2.86 -9.87
CA ILE A 70 -0.43 -1.45 -10.21
C ILE A 70 -1.53 -0.68 -9.48
N GLU A 71 -1.14 0.25 -8.60
CA GLU A 71 -2.05 1.20 -7.98
C GLU A 71 -2.27 2.39 -8.91
N ALA A 72 -3.41 2.41 -9.60
CA ALA A 72 -3.62 3.25 -10.77
C ALA A 72 -4.23 4.63 -10.47
N GLY A 73 -4.53 4.94 -9.20
CA GLY A 73 -5.06 6.23 -8.77
C GLY A 73 -6.20 6.12 -7.77
N MET A 74 -6.90 7.24 -7.55
CA MET A 74 -8.04 7.35 -6.64
C MET A 74 -9.29 7.81 -7.40
N PRO A 75 -10.15 6.87 -7.87
CA PRO A 75 -11.27 7.20 -8.76
C PRO A 75 -12.34 8.10 -8.12
N ALA A 76 -12.36 8.20 -6.78
CA ALA A 76 -13.27 9.06 -6.05
C ALA A 76 -12.85 10.54 -6.03
N VAL A 77 -11.56 10.85 -6.29
CA VAL A 77 -11.00 12.21 -6.21
C VAL A 77 -10.91 12.88 -7.57
N SER A 78 -10.66 12.12 -8.63
CA SER A 78 -10.49 12.64 -9.98
C SER A 78 -11.30 11.84 -10.99
N ASN A 79 -12.08 12.55 -11.81
CA ASN A 79 -12.77 11.91 -12.95
C ASN A 79 -11.76 11.46 -14.02
N GLU A 80 -10.64 12.17 -14.17
CA GLU A 80 -9.56 11.73 -15.06
C GLU A 80 -8.93 10.43 -14.56
N ASP A 81 -8.77 10.25 -13.23
CA ASP A 81 -8.36 8.97 -12.65
C ASP A 81 -9.37 7.88 -12.95
N PHE A 82 -10.66 8.16 -12.73
CA PHE A 82 -11.73 7.19 -12.99
C PHE A 82 -11.67 6.69 -14.44
N GLU A 83 -11.54 7.60 -15.41
CA GLU A 83 -11.46 7.26 -16.83
C GLU A 83 -10.15 6.55 -17.20
N ALA A 84 -9.01 6.99 -16.64
CA ALA A 84 -7.72 6.37 -16.86
C ALA A 84 -7.67 4.93 -16.31
N ILE A 85 -8.17 4.72 -15.08
CA ILE A 85 -8.25 3.40 -14.47
C ILE A 85 -9.20 2.49 -15.26
N GLY A 86 -10.33 3.03 -15.73
CA GLY A 86 -11.26 2.31 -16.61
C GLY A 86 -10.58 1.80 -17.88
N GLU A 87 -9.80 2.68 -18.54
CA GLU A 87 -9.05 2.29 -19.72
C GLU A 87 -7.96 1.25 -19.40
N ILE A 88 -7.16 1.48 -18.35
CA ILE A 88 -6.09 0.56 -17.92
C ILE A 88 -6.65 -0.82 -17.59
N SER A 89 -7.77 -0.89 -16.88
CA SER A 89 -8.43 -2.14 -16.51
C SER A 89 -8.95 -2.91 -17.73
N GLY A 90 -9.30 -2.21 -18.81
CA GLY A 90 -9.71 -2.79 -20.09
C GLY A 90 -8.58 -3.31 -20.99
N LEU A 91 -7.31 -3.05 -20.65
CA LEU A 91 -6.16 -3.42 -21.49
C LEU A 91 -5.80 -4.93 -21.44
N GLY A 92 -6.35 -5.68 -20.49
CA GLY A 92 -6.01 -7.10 -20.31
C GLY A 92 -4.55 -7.33 -19.86
N LEU A 93 -4.01 -6.42 -19.03
CA LEU A 93 -2.67 -6.54 -18.44
C LEU A 93 -2.56 -7.79 -17.55
N LYS A 94 -1.34 -8.31 -17.39
CA LYS A 94 -1.06 -9.41 -16.45
C LYS A 94 -1.09 -8.93 -15.01
N ALA A 95 -0.57 -7.73 -14.77
CA ALA A 95 -0.61 -7.05 -13.48
C ALA A 95 -2.07 -6.80 -13.04
N LYS A 96 -2.34 -6.97 -11.75
CA LYS A 96 -3.64 -6.66 -11.16
C LYS A 96 -3.77 -5.16 -10.92
N ILE A 97 -4.89 -4.58 -11.32
CA ILE A 97 -5.15 -3.15 -11.18
C ILE A 97 -5.81 -2.89 -9.83
N PHE A 98 -5.19 -2.03 -9.03
CA PHE A 98 -5.65 -1.60 -7.72
C PHE A 98 -6.01 -0.12 -7.76
N THR A 99 -7.00 0.26 -6.95
CA THR A 99 -7.37 1.66 -6.72
C THR A 99 -7.20 2.02 -5.26
N PHE A 100 -6.92 3.28 -4.98
CA PHE A 100 -6.92 3.82 -3.64
C PHE A 100 -8.32 4.34 -3.27
N ALA A 101 -8.75 4.13 -2.03
CA ALA A 101 -10.06 4.50 -1.54
C ALA A 101 -10.00 4.88 -0.07
N ARG A 102 -10.80 5.88 0.33
CA ARG A 102 -11.11 6.10 1.74
C ARG A 102 -11.96 4.93 2.25
N ALA A 103 -12.03 4.77 3.57
CA ALA A 103 -12.97 3.87 4.22
C ALA A 103 -14.44 4.35 4.06
N MET A 104 -14.96 4.34 2.84
CA MET A 104 -16.30 4.76 2.45
C MET A 104 -16.85 3.81 1.37
N ALA A 105 -18.14 3.48 1.43
CA ALA A 105 -18.77 2.56 0.47
C ALA A 105 -18.80 3.15 -0.95
N GLU A 106 -18.96 4.46 -1.06
CA GLU A 106 -19.02 5.19 -2.32
C GLU A 106 -17.68 5.13 -3.07
N ASP A 107 -16.55 5.18 -2.35
CA ASP A 107 -15.22 5.02 -2.95
C ASP A 107 -15.01 3.58 -3.46
N VAL A 108 -15.57 2.58 -2.75
CA VAL A 108 -15.57 1.17 -3.20
C VAL A 108 -16.44 0.99 -4.44
N ASP A 109 -17.60 1.64 -4.51
CA ASP A 109 -18.46 1.60 -5.69
C ASP A 109 -17.76 2.22 -6.91
N LYS A 110 -17.01 3.31 -6.70
CA LYS A 110 -16.17 3.92 -7.75
C LYS A 110 -15.04 3.01 -8.21
N ALA A 111 -14.37 2.33 -7.29
CA ALA A 111 -13.34 1.33 -7.60
C ALA A 111 -13.91 0.18 -8.46
N LEU A 112 -15.10 -0.32 -8.09
CA LEU A 112 -15.79 -1.35 -8.86
C LEU A 112 -16.18 -0.85 -10.26
N ALA A 113 -16.73 0.36 -10.35
CA ALA A 113 -17.22 0.94 -11.60
C ALA A 113 -16.10 1.23 -12.62
N CYS A 114 -14.87 1.49 -12.18
CA CYS A 114 -13.72 1.61 -13.07
C CYS A 114 -13.03 0.26 -13.38
N GLY A 115 -13.59 -0.87 -12.93
CA GLY A 115 -13.13 -2.21 -13.31
C GLY A 115 -11.87 -2.69 -12.58
N SER A 116 -11.57 -2.12 -11.40
CA SER A 116 -10.39 -2.54 -10.64
C SER A 116 -10.48 -4.00 -10.16
N ASN A 117 -9.32 -4.64 -9.97
CA ASN A 117 -9.25 -5.98 -9.40
C ASN A 117 -9.19 -5.96 -7.87
N GLY A 118 -8.76 -4.84 -7.29
CA GLY A 118 -8.63 -4.67 -5.86
C GLY A 118 -8.68 -3.22 -5.43
N VAL A 119 -8.90 -3.03 -4.13
CA VAL A 119 -9.00 -1.72 -3.51
C VAL A 119 -8.10 -1.66 -2.27
N VAL A 120 -7.32 -0.60 -2.20
CA VAL A 120 -6.55 -0.19 -1.04
C VAL A 120 -7.42 0.74 -0.21
N ILE A 121 -7.77 0.31 1.01
CA ILE A 121 -8.67 1.04 1.90
C ILE A 121 -7.83 1.73 2.96
N GLU A 122 -7.71 3.05 2.87
CA GLU A 122 -6.90 3.85 3.78
C GLU A 122 -7.66 4.33 5.03
N VAL A 123 -6.96 4.33 6.16
CA VAL A 123 -7.43 4.93 7.41
C VAL A 123 -6.24 5.37 8.28
N PRO A 124 -6.31 6.51 9.00
CA PRO A 124 -5.22 6.89 9.92
C PRO A 124 -5.19 5.97 11.14
N ILE A 125 -3.99 5.68 11.64
CA ILE A 125 -3.79 5.08 12.97
C ILE A 125 -2.72 5.78 13.81
N GLY A 126 -1.89 6.63 13.21
CA GLY A 126 -0.83 7.35 13.91
C GLY A 126 -1.37 8.23 15.05
N TYR A 127 -0.75 8.14 16.22
CA TYR A 127 -1.17 8.85 17.43
C TYR A 127 -1.34 10.37 17.22
N PRO A 128 -0.40 11.09 16.55
CA PRO A 128 -0.55 12.53 16.35
C PRO A 128 -1.81 12.89 15.56
N LYS A 129 -2.15 12.11 14.52
CA LYS A 129 -3.34 12.37 13.69
C LYS A 129 -4.62 12.04 14.43
N LEU A 130 -4.69 10.90 15.10
CA LEU A 130 -5.88 10.51 15.86
C LEU A 130 -6.20 11.53 16.96
N VAL A 131 -5.19 11.97 17.73
CA VAL A 131 -5.41 12.89 18.86
C VAL A 131 -5.58 14.34 18.42
N HIS A 132 -4.76 14.85 17.49
CA HIS A 132 -4.75 16.27 17.17
C HIS A 132 -5.69 16.64 16.02
N GLN A 133 -5.84 15.78 15.01
CA GLN A 133 -6.62 16.06 13.80
C GLN A 133 -8.04 15.48 13.85
N PHE A 134 -8.19 14.18 14.12
CA PHE A 134 -9.47 13.49 13.94
C PHE A 134 -10.30 13.37 15.23
N LYS A 135 -9.67 13.43 16.39
CA LYS A 135 -10.27 13.14 17.71
C LYS A 135 -10.87 11.73 17.75
N TRP A 136 -10.14 10.75 17.22
CA TRP A 136 -10.56 9.35 17.12
C TRP A 136 -9.75 8.46 18.05
N THR A 137 -10.33 7.34 18.46
CA THR A 137 -9.61 6.20 19.06
C THR A 137 -9.33 5.10 18.03
N TRP A 138 -8.59 4.06 18.40
CA TRP A 138 -8.39 2.91 17.51
C TRP A 138 -9.72 2.17 17.25
N GLU A 139 -10.67 2.17 18.20
CA GLU A 139 -12.01 1.61 18.03
C GLU A 139 -12.82 2.37 16.99
N ASP A 140 -12.67 3.70 16.91
CA ASP A 140 -13.32 4.51 15.87
C ASP A 140 -12.80 4.14 14.49
N VAL A 141 -11.48 3.96 14.38
CA VAL A 141 -10.82 3.48 13.16
C VAL A 141 -11.37 2.11 12.77
N ALA A 142 -11.40 1.17 13.71
CA ALA A 142 -11.90 -0.18 13.50
C ALA A 142 -13.37 -0.21 13.03
N ARG A 143 -14.25 0.53 13.72
CA ARG A 143 -15.69 0.62 13.38
C ARG A 143 -15.94 1.24 12.01
N LYS A 144 -15.10 2.20 11.59
CA LYS A 144 -15.20 2.82 10.26
C LYS A 144 -14.75 1.87 9.15
N THR A 145 -13.67 1.13 9.38
CA THR A 145 -13.04 0.36 8.29
C THR A 145 -13.65 -1.04 8.11
N ALA A 146 -14.03 -1.72 9.18
CA ALA A 146 -14.55 -3.10 9.12
C ALA A 146 -15.75 -3.27 8.14
N PRO A 147 -16.81 -2.43 8.20
CA PRO A 147 -17.93 -2.54 7.26
C PRO A 147 -17.51 -2.34 5.80
N VAL A 148 -16.52 -1.49 5.54
CA VAL A 148 -16.06 -1.15 4.18
C VAL A 148 -15.23 -2.27 3.59
N ILE A 149 -14.36 -2.91 4.39
CA ILE A 149 -13.65 -4.14 3.97
C ILE A 149 -14.67 -5.22 3.61
N ASN A 150 -15.64 -5.49 4.49
CA ASN A 150 -16.67 -6.49 4.25
C ASN A 150 -17.49 -6.17 2.98
N TYR A 151 -17.83 -4.90 2.78
CA TYR A 151 -18.53 -4.45 1.58
C TYR A 151 -17.70 -4.70 0.31
N ALA A 152 -16.44 -4.26 0.27
CA ALA A 152 -15.56 -4.47 -0.87
C ALA A 152 -15.38 -5.97 -1.21
N LYS A 153 -15.19 -6.81 -0.19
CA LYS A 153 -15.13 -8.28 -0.38
C LYS A 153 -16.43 -8.84 -0.94
N SER A 154 -17.59 -8.36 -0.47
CA SER A 154 -18.91 -8.79 -0.99
C SER A 154 -19.11 -8.44 -2.47
N LYS A 155 -18.37 -7.44 -2.97
CA LYS A 155 -18.34 -7.06 -4.39
C LYS A 155 -17.30 -7.84 -5.21
N GLY A 156 -16.56 -8.75 -4.57
CA GLY A 156 -15.53 -9.55 -5.22
C GLY A 156 -14.20 -8.82 -5.46
N LEU A 157 -14.00 -7.65 -4.85
CA LEU A 157 -12.71 -6.94 -4.92
C LEU A 157 -11.70 -7.58 -3.96
N TYR A 158 -10.45 -7.64 -4.39
CA TYR A 158 -9.34 -7.92 -3.49
C TYR A 158 -9.14 -6.74 -2.54
N THR A 159 -9.10 -6.99 -1.24
CA THR A 159 -9.00 -5.95 -0.21
C THR A 159 -7.61 -5.85 0.39
N LEU A 160 -7.06 -4.63 0.39
CA LEU A 160 -5.85 -4.28 1.12
C LEU A 160 -6.21 -3.26 2.20
N PHE A 161 -6.06 -3.64 3.47
CA PHE A 161 -6.24 -2.71 4.59
C PHE A 161 -4.98 -1.89 4.78
N PHE A 162 -5.10 -0.56 4.72
CA PHE A 162 -3.97 0.37 4.70
C PHE A 162 -4.05 1.36 5.88
N PRO A 163 -3.60 0.95 7.07
CA PRO A 163 -3.48 1.87 8.21
C PRO A 163 -2.27 2.78 8.01
N TYR A 164 -2.50 4.03 7.60
CA TYR A 164 -1.42 4.98 7.35
C TYR A 164 -0.95 5.64 8.66
N ASP A 165 0.32 6.08 8.67
CA ASP A 165 1.03 6.60 9.84
C ASP A 165 1.20 5.55 10.97
N ALA A 166 1.29 4.27 10.60
CA ALA A 166 1.35 3.14 11.52
C ALA A 166 2.61 3.15 12.41
N THR A 167 3.72 3.67 11.90
CA THR A 167 5.00 3.77 12.63
C THR A 167 4.99 4.74 13.80
N ARG A 168 3.96 5.59 13.90
CA ARG A 168 3.74 6.51 15.04
C ARG A 168 2.46 6.20 15.82
N ALA A 169 1.86 5.03 15.59
CA ALA A 169 0.78 4.53 16.43
C ALA A 169 1.32 4.05 17.79
N ARG A 170 0.48 4.07 18.83
CA ARG A 170 0.80 3.32 20.06
C ARG A 170 0.74 1.84 19.74
N GLU A 171 1.69 1.06 20.26
CA GLU A 171 1.78 -0.38 19.98
C GLU A 171 0.48 -1.12 20.32
N GLU A 172 -0.10 -0.80 21.48
CA GLU A 172 -1.37 -1.34 21.97
C GLU A 172 -2.56 -1.02 21.05
N ASP A 173 -2.63 0.21 20.52
CA ASP A 173 -3.70 0.64 19.60
C ASP A 173 -3.59 -0.10 18.27
N LEU A 174 -2.36 -0.22 17.76
CA LEU A 174 -2.08 -0.91 16.50
C LEU A 174 -2.43 -2.39 16.62
N ASP A 175 -2.02 -3.03 17.71
CA ASP A 175 -2.34 -4.43 17.99
C ASP A 175 -3.84 -4.65 18.12
N SER A 176 -4.52 -3.83 18.90
CA SER A 176 -5.98 -3.92 19.10
C SER A 176 -6.75 -3.73 17.78
N LEU A 177 -6.31 -2.78 16.95
CA LEU A 177 -6.90 -2.54 15.64
C LEU A 177 -6.74 -3.76 14.72
N PHE A 178 -5.52 -4.29 14.59
CA PHE A 178 -5.30 -5.46 13.74
C PHE A 178 -6.03 -6.70 14.26
N GLU A 179 -6.04 -6.96 15.58
CA GLU A 179 -6.79 -8.07 16.18
C GLU A 179 -8.28 -7.98 15.84
N PHE A 180 -8.86 -6.79 16.00
CA PHE A 180 -10.26 -6.54 15.66
C PHE A 180 -10.53 -6.76 14.17
N ILE A 181 -9.75 -6.11 13.30
CA ILE A 181 -9.96 -6.18 11.84
C ILE A 181 -9.81 -7.61 11.34
N MET A 182 -8.80 -8.35 11.80
CA MET A 182 -8.59 -9.74 11.40
C MET A 182 -9.70 -10.68 11.89
N ARG A 183 -10.31 -10.38 13.06
CA ARG A 183 -11.41 -11.18 13.60
C ARG A 183 -12.75 -10.90 12.92
N GLU A 184 -13.08 -9.63 12.73
CA GLU A 184 -14.42 -9.21 12.30
C GLU A 184 -14.54 -9.03 10.77
N SER A 185 -13.44 -8.64 10.12
CA SER A 185 -13.42 -8.22 8.71
C SER A 185 -12.05 -8.48 8.05
N PRO A 186 -11.58 -9.75 7.99
CA PRO A 186 -10.23 -10.06 7.52
C PRO A 186 -10.02 -9.64 6.05
N PRO A 187 -9.13 -8.67 5.77
CA PRO A 187 -8.80 -8.29 4.41
C PRO A 187 -7.91 -9.36 3.75
N ASP A 188 -7.75 -9.28 2.43
CA ASP A 188 -6.89 -10.23 1.68
C ASP A 188 -5.40 -9.88 1.82
N SER A 189 -5.09 -8.68 2.29
CA SER A 189 -3.76 -8.25 2.72
C SER A 189 -3.82 -7.04 3.64
N VAL A 190 -2.75 -6.80 4.39
CA VAL A 190 -2.60 -5.63 5.25
C VAL A 190 -1.32 -4.87 4.93
N GLY A 191 -1.36 -3.55 5.11
CA GLY A 191 -0.23 -2.65 4.99
C GLY A 191 0.42 -2.33 6.33
N LEU A 192 1.75 -2.27 6.36
CA LEU A 192 2.52 -1.58 7.39
C LEU A 192 3.19 -0.38 6.73
N VAL A 193 2.81 0.82 7.16
CA VAL A 193 3.05 2.05 6.39
C VAL A 193 3.76 3.09 7.24
N ASP A 194 4.97 3.46 6.85
CA ASP A 194 5.68 4.61 7.42
C ASP A 194 5.36 5.86 6.61
N THR A 195 4.19 6.46 6.82
CA THR A 195 3.77 7.61 6.00
C THR A 195 4.69 8.82 6.11
N MET A 196 5.41 8.95 7.23
CA MET A 196 6.24 10.12 7.53
C MET A 196 7.73 9.89 7.35
N GLY A 197 8.16 8.68 6.97
CA GLY A 197 9.58 8.37 6.73
C GLY A 197 10.45 8.50 7.98
N CYS A 198 9.86 8.31 9.15
CA CYS A 198 10.51 8.56 10.44
C CYS A 198 10.95 7.29 11.18
N ALA A 199 10.58 6.11 10.67
CA ALA A 199 11.02 4.84 11.25
C ALA A 199 12.37 4.42 10.65
N SER A 200 13.27 3.95 11.51
CA SER A 200 14.51 3.33 11.04
C SER A 200 14.24 1.93 10.46
N PRO A 201 15.13 1.41 9.59
CA PRO A 201 15.01 0.04 9.12
C PRO A 201 14.90 -1.00 10.24
N GLU A 202 15.60 -0.78 11.36
CA GLU A 202 15.54 -1.64 12.56
C GLU A 202 14.18 -1.56 13.25
N ALA A 203 13.57 -0.36 13.31
CA ALA A 203 12.23 -0.19 13.86
C ALA A 203 11.18 -0.89 12.98
N ILE A 204 11.30 -0.79 11.65
CA ILE A 204 10.43 -1.53 10.71
C ILE A 204 10.63 -3.04 10.88
N ALA A 205 11.87 -3.52 11.01
CA ALA A 205 12.16 -4.91 11.28
C ALA A 205 11.55 -5.37 12.61
N TYR A 206 11.64 -4.56 13.67
CA TYR A 206 10.99 -4.85 14.96
C TYR A 206 9.46 -4.97 14.82
N LEU A 207 8.80 -4.01 14.17
CA LEU A 207 7.36 -4.06 13.92
C LEU A 207 6.98 -5.28 13.07
N TRP A 208 7.85 -5.68 12.14
CA TRP A 208 7.66 -6.84 11.28
C TRP A 208 7.89 -8.18 11.97
N GLU A 209 8.90 -8.31 12.83
CA GLU A 209 9.35 -9.58 13.41
C GLU A 209 8.74 -9.88 14.78
N SER A 210 8.28 -8.86 15.50
CA SER A 210 7.73 -9.03 16.84
C SER A 210 6.54 -10.00 16.83
N PRO A 211 6.51 -11.01 17.72
CA PRO A 211 5.35 -11.88 17.89
C PRO A 211 4.13 -11.04 18.29
N ARG A 212 3.07 -11.10 17.49
CA ARG A 212 1.82 -10.35 17.74
C ARG A 212 0.62 -11.27 17.56
N ASN A 213 -0.36 -11.16 18.44
CA ASN A 213 -1.51 -12.06 18.51
C ASN A 213 -2.43 -11.98 17.28
N TRP A 214 -2.48 -10.84 16.59
CA TRP A 214 -3.25 -10.66 15.34
C TRP A 214 -2.60 -11.27 14.10
N ARG A 215 -1.53 -12.06 14.25
CA ARG A 215 -0.94 -12.85 13.18
C ARG A 215 -1.36 -14.32 13.27
N PRO A 216 -2.61 -14.70 12.92
CA PRO A 216 -3.07 -16.07 13.13
C PRO A 216 -2.56 -17.09 12.09
N TRP A 217 -1.87 -16.69 10.99
CA TRP A 217 -1.46 -17.63 9.93
C TRP A 217 -0.15 -17.23 9.24
N GLY A 218 0.44 -18.21 8.53
CA GLY A 218 1.61 -18.09 7.64
C GLY A 218 1.47 -17.05 6.51
N PRO A 219 1.89 -17.30 5.26
CA PRO A 219 2.27 -16.25 4.30
C PRO A 219 1.08 -15.48 3.66
N ALA A 220 0.21 -14.86 4.46
CA ALA A 220 -0.64 -13.78 3.96
C ALA A 220 0.28 -12.65 3.47
N PRO A 221 0.16 -12.19 2.22
CA PRO A 221 1.06 -11.17 1.68
C PRO A 221 0.79 -9.85 2.40
N MET A 222 1.67 -9.52 3.34
CA MET A 222 1.70 -8.23 4.02
C MET A 222 2.60 -7.28 3.23
N TRP A 223 2.12 -6.05 3.05
CA TRP A 223 2.75 -5.04 2.22
C TRP A 223 3.44 -4.01 3.12
N CYS A 224 4.75 -3.90 3.02
CA CYS A 224 5.47 -2.79 3.61
C CYS A 224 5.60 -1.71 2.53
N ILE A 225 4.94 -0.57 2.72
CA ILE A 225 5.17 0.60 1.87
C ILE A 225 6.10 1.54 2.65
N PRO A 226 7.39 1.65 2.28
CA PRO A 226 8.25 2.69 2.82
C PRO A 226 7.72 4.05 2.34
N ALA A 227 7.84 5.08 3.17
CA ALA A 227 7.45 6.45 2.84
C ALA A 227 7.90 6.83 1.42
N SER A 228 6.99 7.35 0.59
CA SER A 228 7.44 8.17 -0.52
C SER A 228 8.03 9.45 0.07
N THR A 229 9.30 9.70 -0.24
CA THR A 229 10.03 10.94 0.07
C THR A 229 9.40 12.19 -0.58
N ALA A 230 8.25 12.06 -1.27
CA ALA A 230 7.50 13.14 -1.90
C ALA A 230 6.73 14.00 -0.89
N TRP A 231 6.34 13.48 0.28
CA TRP A 231 5.60 14.26 1.28
C TRP A 231 6.47 15.35 1.96
N GLU A 232 7.79 15.17 1.99
CA GLU A 232 8.68 15.89 2.92
C GLU A 232 9.05 17.33 2.55
N ARG A 233 8.75 17.84 1.34
CA ARG A 233 9.17 19.22 0.98
C ARG A 233 8.09 20.30 1.08
N GLY A 234 6.82 19.93 1.28
CA GLY A 234 5.72 20.90 1.17
C GLY A 234 4.94 21.22 2.45
N ARG A 235 4.89 20.31 3.44
CA ARG A 235 3.98 20.45 4.60
C ARG A 235 4.58 20.22 5.98
N ALA A 236 5.86 19.86 6.08
CA ALA A 236 6.54 19.71 7.38
C ALA A 236 6.66 21.03 8.17
N THR A 237 6.39 22.18 7.55
CA THR A 237 6.49 23.51 8.15
C THR A 237 5.16 24.25 8.30
N GLN A 238 4.02 23.66 7.91
CA GLN A 238 2.74 24.33 8.17
C GLN A 238 2.34 24.15 9.64
N PRO A 239 2.26 25.24 10.43
CA PRO A 239 1.78 25.14 11.80
C PRO A 239 0.35 24.60 11.78
N TRP A 240 0.05 23.72 12.72
CA TRP A 240 -1.29 23.23 13.00
C TRP A 240 -2.21 24.44 13.22
N LYS A 241 -2.96 24.83 12.20
CA LYS A 241 -3.99 25.87 12.35
C LYS A 241 -5.29 25.19 12.77
N ASN A 242 -5.79 25.68 13.89
CA ASN A 242 -7.03 25.29 14.58
C ASN A 242 -8.25 25.28 13.66
#